data_AF-A0A7K3YAA8-F1
#
_entry.id   AF-A0A7K3YAA8-F1
#
_cell.length_a   1.000
_cell.length_b   1.000
_cell.length_c   1.000
_cell.angle_alpha   90.00
_cell.angle_beta   90.00
_cell.angle_gamma   90.00
#
_symmetry.space_group_name_H-M   'P 1'
#
loop_
_entity.id
_entity.type
_entity.pdbx_description
1 polymer ?
#
loop_
_entity_poly.entity_id
_entity_poly.type
_entity_poly.pdbx_seq_one_letter_code
_entity_poly.pdbx_strand_id
1 'polypeptide(L)' 'SRQGEVLSDERTKRIGAYGTTYSWVLTLVLILTFLWLDFLGLASFNLQGTLLVLLFTMLISARIFQWYLFRQGDVA' A
#
# COMPACT_ATOMS: atom_id res chain seq x y z
N SER A 1 -6.14 31.25 12.47
CA SER A 1 -7.57 31.00 12.72
C SER A 1 -7.76 29.53 13.02
N ARG A 2 -8.50 29.17 14.08
CA ARG A 2 -8.68 27.76 14.50
C ARG A 2 -9.24 26.85 13.40
N GLN A 3 -10.01 27.41 12.45
CA GLN A 3 -10.58 26.68 11.32
C GLN A 3 -9.53 26.13 10.33
N GLY A 4 -8.37 26.78 10.19
CA GLY A 4 -7.29 26.31 9.29
C GLY A 4 -6.58 25.05 9.79
N GLU A 5 -6.46 24.88 11.10
CA GLU A 5 -5.85 23.70 11.72
C GLU A 5 -6.75 22.46 11.56
N VAL A 6 -8.07 22.61 11.74
CA VAL A 6 -9.03 21.49 11.59
C VAL A 6 -9.08 20.99 10.14
N LEU A 7 -9.05 21.89 9.16
CA LEU A 7 -9.01 21.56 7.73
C LEU A 7 -7.72 20.83 7.31
N SER A 8 -6.57 21.22 7.89
CA SER A 8 -5.29 20.56 7.68
C SER A 8 -5.27 19.14 8.26
N ASP A 9 -5.86 18.97 9.43
CA ASP A 9 -5.86 17.70 10.14
C ASP A 9 -6.77 16.66 9.47
N GLU A 10 -7.95 17.06 8.96
CA GLU A 10 -8.81 16.18 8.16
C GLU A 10 -8.16 15.70 6.86
N ARG A 11 -7.41 16.59 6.18
CA ARG A 11 -6.71 16.24 4.94
C ARG A 11 -5.60 15.21 5.21
N THR A 12 -4.83 15.42 6.27
CA THR A 12 -3.74 14.52 6.68
C THR A 12 -4.28 13.15 7.09
N LYS A 13 -5.39 13.13 7.83
CA LYS A 13 -6.06 11.89 8.26
C LYS A 13 -6.62 11.09 7.09
N ARG A 14 -7.17 11.76 6.08
CA ARG A 14 -7.61 11.13 4.82
C ARG A 14 -6.44 10.49 4.08
N ILE A 15 -5.33 11.21 3.90
CA ILE A 15 -4.14 10.69 3.18
C ILE A 15 -3.57 9.43 3.86
N GLY A 16 -3.52 9.43 5.20
CA GLY A 16 -3.09 8.26 5.97
C GLY A 16 -4.00 7.03 5.81
N ALA A 17 -5.32 7.24 5.81
CA ALA A 17 -6.29 6.16 5.61
C ALA A 17 -6.24 5.59 4.18
N TYR A 18 -6.08 6.45 3.17
CA TYR A 18 -5.94 6.02 1.77
C TYR A 18 -4.67 5.20 1.54
N GLY A 19 -3.52 5.62 2.09
CA GLY A 19 -2.27 4.89 1.94
C GLY A 19 -2.35 3.44 2.43
N THR A 20 -2.98 3.21 3.59
CA THR A 20 -3.19 1.85 4.13
C THR A 20 -4.08 1.02 3.22
N THR A 21 -5.21 1.56 2.77
CA THR A 21 -6.13 0.84 1.88
C THR A 21 -5.48 0.46 0.55
N TYR A 22 -4.71 1.37 -0.08
CA TYR A 22 -3.99 1.07 -1.33
C TYR A 22 -2.91 0.00 -1.14
N SER A 23 -2.22 -0.01 0.01
CA SER A 23 -1.24 -1.04 0.36
C SER A 23 -1.87 -2.43 0.47
N TRP A 24 -3.07 -2.49 1.07
CA TRP A 24 -3.85 -3.72 1.18
C TRP A 24 -4.33 -4.22 -0.18
N VAL A 25 -4.87 -3.34 -1.03
CA VAL A 25 -5.30 -3.71 -2.39
C VAL A 25 -4.12 -4.23 -3.22
N LEU A 26 -2.97 -3.57 -3.16
CA LEU A 26 -1.76 -4.03 -3.85
C LEU A 26 -1.35 -5.43 -3.38
N THR A 27 -1.38 -5.67 -2.07
CA THR A 27 -1.02 -6.97 -1.49
C THR A 27 -1.99 -8.06 -1.95
N LEU A 28 -3.30 -7.78 -2.04
CA LEU A 28 -4.29 -8.73 -2.56
C LEU A 28 -4.04 -9.07 -4.03
N VAL A 29 -3.70 -8.07 -4.86
CA VAL A 29 -3.34 -8.31 -6.27
C VAL A 29 -2.09 -9.20 -6.37
N LEU A 30 -1.10 -8.98 -5.51
CA LEU A 30 0.11 -9.81 -5.48
C LEU A 30 -0.20 -11.25 -5.06
N ILE A 31 -1.01 -11.45 -4.02
CA ILE A 31 -1.45 -12.78 -3.58
C ILE A 31 -2.20 -13.49 -4.71
N LEU A 32 -3.12 -12.79 -5.39
CA LEU A 32 -3.86 -13.36 -6.51
C LEU A 32 -2.92 -13.80 -7.65
N THR A 33 -1.89 -13.01 -7.92
CA THR A 33 -0.87 -13.33 -8.92
C THR A 33 -0.10 -14.59 -8.56
N PHE A 34 0.36 -14.71 -7.31
CA PHE A 34 1.03 -15.94 -6.84
C PHE A 34 0.12 -17.16 -6.92
N LEU A 35 -1.15 -17.01 -6.53
CA LEU A 35 -2.13 -18.08 -6.61
C LEU A 35 -2.33 -18.54 -8.05
N TRP A 36 -2.42 -17.62 -9.01
CA TRP A 36 -2.52 -17.96 -10.43
C TRP A 36 -1.28 -18.67 -10.96
N LEU A 37 -0.09 -18.18 -10.62
CA LEU A 37 1.17 -18.79 -11.06
C LEU A 37 1.35 -20.21 -10.52
N ASP A 38 0.96 -20.43 -9.26
CA ASP A 38 0.97 -21.75 -8.62
C ASP A 38 -0.11 -22.67 -9.23
N PHE A 39 -1.34 -22.17 -9.37
CA PHE A 39 -2.47 -22.92 -9.94
C PHE A 39 -2.23 -23.37 -11.39
N LEU A 40 -1.62 -22.51 -12.21
CA LEU A 40 -1.26 -22.84 -13.59
C LEU A 40 0.01 -23.71 -13.69
N GLY A 41 0.68 -24.00 -12.56
CA GLY A 41 1.92 -24.76 -12.51
C GLY A 41 3.12 -24.05 -13.13
N LEU A 42 3.06 -22.72 -13.27
CA LEU A 42 4.11 -21.91 -13.90
C LEU A 42 5.28 -21.64 -12.97
N ALA A 43 5.03 -21.63 -11.66
CA ALA A 43 6.05 -21.43 -10.64
C ALA A 43 5.69 -22.18 -9.35
N SER A 44 6.69 -22.67 -8.63
CA SER A 44 6.55 -23.25 -7.30
C SER A 44 7.17 -22.32 -6.28
N PHE A 45 6.42 -21.97 -5.24
CA PHE A 45 6.86 -21.00 -4.25
C PHE A 45 7.15 -21.65 -2.89
N ASN A 46 8.24 -21.24 -2.24
CA ASN A 46 8.53 -21.61 -0.86
C ASN A 46 7.71 -20.74 0.10
N LEU A 47 7.04 -21.35 1.08
CA LEU A 47 6.21 -20.66 2.06
C LEU A 47 6.93 -19.49 2.77
N GLN A 48 8.16 -19.71 3.28
CA GLN A 48 8.94 -18.66 3.93
C GLN A 48 9.26 -17.51 2.97
N GLY A 49 9.63 -17.82 1.74
CA GLY A 49 9.92 -16.81 0.71
C GLY A 49 8.68 -15.98 0.37
N THR A 50 7.55 -16.64 0.14
CA THR A 50 6.27 -15.99 -0.15
C THR A 50 5.85 -15.07 0.97
N LEU A 51 5.93 -15.53 2.23
CA LEU A 51 5.58 -14.71 3.40
C LEU A 51 6.49 -13.48 3.55
N LEU A 52 7.80 -13.64 3.33
CA LEU A 52 8.73 -12.50 3.35
C LEU A 52 8.38 -11.48 2.26
N VAL A 53 8.12 -11.92 1.03
CA VAL A 53 7.76 -11.02 -0.08
C VAL A 53 6.47 -10.27 0.22
N LEU A 54 5.45 -10.94 0.74
CA LEU A 54 4.19 -10.30 1.14
C LEU A 54 4.41 -9.26 2.25
N LEU A 55 5.22 -9.59 3.25
CA LEU A 55 5.53 -8.71 4.38
C LEU A 55 6.29 -7.47 3.92
N PHE A 56 7.33 -7.64 3.11
CA PHE A 56 8.08 -6.51 2.54
C PHE A 56 7.22 -5.66 1.61
N THR A 57 6.35 -6.28 0.81
CA THR A 57 5.42 -5.56 -0.06
C THR A 57 4.52 -4.64 0.76
N MET A 58 3.94 -5.13 1.86
CA MET A 58 3.13 -4.30 2.75
C MET A 58 3.94 -3.15 3.38
N LEU A 59 5.16 -3.43 3.86
CA LEU A 59 5.98 -2.43 4.55
C LEU A 59 6.45 -1.32 3.61
N ILE A 60 6.86 -1.68 2.39
CA ILE A 60 7.40 -0.76 1.40
C ILE A 60 6.27 0.04 0.73
N SER A 61 5.19 -0.63 0.35
CA SER A 61 4.07 0.02 -0.36
C SER A 61 3.41 1.12 0.47
N ALA A 62 3.20 0.90 1.77
CA ALA A 62 2.63 1.92 2.66
C ALA A 62 3.45 3.21 2.64
N ARG A 63 4.79 3.10 2.65
CA ARG A 63 5.69 4.26 2.61
C ARG A 63 5.71 4.93 1.24
N ILE A 64 5.67 4.15 0.16
CA ILE A 64 5.60 4.67 -1.21
C ILE A 64 4.29 5.42 -1.45
N PHE A 65 3.15 4.86 -1.04
CA PHE A 65 1.84 5.49 -1.20
C PHE A 65 1.70 6.75 -0.33
N GLN A 66 2.18 6.70 0.91
CA GLN A 66 2.26 7.89 1.77
C GLN A 66 3.07 9.00 1.11
N TRP A 67 4.27 8.70 0.61
CA TRP A 67 5.13 9.67 -0.08
C TRP A 67 4.52 10.20 -1.38
N TYR A 68 3.93 9.33 -2.21
CA TYR A 68 3.32 9.71 -3.48
C TYR A 68 2.13 10.65 -3.29
N LEU A 69 1.24 10.34 -2.34
CA LEU A 69 0.11 11.20 -2.00
C LEU A 69 0.55 12.52 -1.37
N PHE A 70 1.63 12.52 -0.56
CA PHE A 70 2.19 13.74 0.01
C PHE A 70 2.74 14.68 -1.09
N ARG A 71 3.44 14.13 -2.09
CA ARG A 71 3.96 14.90 -3.22
C ARG A 71 2.87 15.51 -4.10
N GLN A 72 1.76 14.83 -4.31
CA GLN A 72 0.64 15.41 -5.08
C GLN A 72 -0.03 16.59 -4.36
N GLY A 73 0.05 16.66 -3.03
CA GLY A 73 -0.46 17.79 -2.24
C GLY A 73 0.46 19.02 -2.21
N ASP A 74 1.71 18.87 -2.63
CA ASP A 74 2.79 19.88 -2.57
C ASP A 74 3.08 20.52 -3.96
N VAL A 75 2.42 20.04 -5.02
CA VAL A 75 2.48 20.61 -6.39
C VAL A 75 1.35 21.60 -6.68
N ALA A 76 0.79 22.25 -5.65
CA ALA A 76 -0.23 23.30 -5.78
C ALA A 76 0.26 24.64 -5.26
#